data_AF-A0A357Z1S4-F1
#
_entry.id   AF-A0A357Z1S4-F1
#
_cell.length_a   1.000
_cell.length_b   1.000
_cell.length_c   1.000
_cell.angle_alpha   90.00
_cell.angle_beta   90.00
_cell.angle_gamma   90.00
#
_symmetry.space_group_name_H-M   'P 1'
#
loop_
_entity.id
_entity.type
_entity.pdbx_description
1 polymer ?
#
loop_
_entity_poly.entity_id
_entity_poly.type
_entity_poly.pdbx_seq_one_letter_code
_entity_poly.pdbx_strand_id
1 'polypeptide(L)'
;AYRAVDGRILLFRPDRNMARLNSSCDRLCIPKIDEKFLEKAIEKLVSIDRDWIPHAEGTSLYLRPFIIGVDPHIGVHPARHLLLFVICSPSGAYYPEGLNPVKIYVETNYVRAVRGGMGFAKTAGNYAASLKAQDEAEKQDYTQVLWLDGVERKYIEEVGTMNVFFKIDDEVVTPALQGSILPGVTRMSAIDLLKSWNMKVSERRISIQ
;
A
#
# COMPACT_ATOMS: atom_id res chain seq x y z
N ALA A 1 3.36 -6.64 -12.78
CA ALA A 1 3.92 -7.76 -13.55
C ALA A 1 5.34 -7.42 -13.95
N TYR A 2 6.24 -8.38 -13.87
CA TYR A 2 7.66 -8.21 -14.16
C TYR A 2 8.07 -9.17 -15.26
N ARG A 3 8.99 -8.73 -16.13
CA ARG A 3 9.66 -9.61 -17.07
C ARG A 3 10.91 -10.17 -16.41
N ALA A 4 10.96 -11.48 -16.24
CA ALA A 4 12.14 -12.17 -15.73
C ALA A 4 13.24 -12.25 -16.81
N VAL A 5 14.47 -12.52 -16.37
CA VAL A 5 15.65 -12.66 -17.26
C VAL A 5 15.45 -13.77 -18.30
N ASP A 6 14.72 -14.84 -17.93
CA ASP A 6 14.38 -15.95 -18.82
C ASP A 6 13.13 -15.70 -19.68
N GLY A 7 12.61 -14.47 -19.69
CA GLY A 7 11.45 -14.05 -20.48
C GLY A 7 10.09 -14.39 -19.88
N ARG A 8 10.03 -15.12 -18.76
CA ARG A 8 8.75 -15.36 -18.04
C ARG A 8 8.15 -14.04 -17.55
N ILE A 9 6.82 -14.00 -17.48
CA ILE A 9 6.10 -12.91 -16.84
C ILE A 9 5.69 -13.37 -15.45
N LEU A 10 6.08 -12.61 -14.44
CA LEU A 10 5.85 -12.95 -13.04
C LEU A 10 4.97 -11.91 -12.35
N LEU A 11 4.08 -12.39 -11.49
CA LEU A 11 3.31 -11.58 -10.55
C LEU A 11 3.86 -11.81 -9.14
N PHE A 12 4.04 -10.73 -8.38
CA PHE A 12 4.54 -10.83 -7.02
C PHE A 12 3.39 -10.92 -6.02
N ARG A 13 3.20 -12.10 -5.42
CA ARG A 13 2.18 -12.40 -4.38
C ARG A 13 0.76 -11.88 -4.72
N PRO A 14 0.22 -12.14 -5.93
CA PRO A 14 -1.09 -11.63 -6.32
C PRO A 14 -2.21 -12.11 -5.38
N ASP A 15 -2.08 -13.32 -4.82
CA ASP A 15 -2.96 -13.87 -3.79
C ASP A 15 -3.11 -12.93 -2.58
N ARG A 16 -2.01 -12.34 -2.11
CA ARG A 16 -2.01 -11.42 -0.97
C ARG A 16 -2.70 -10.10 -1.31
N ASN A 17 -2.63 -9.67 -2.57
CA ASN A 17 -3.38 -8.52 -3.05
C ASN A 17 -4.89 -8.80 -3.08
N MET A 18 -5.32 -9.99 -3.50
CA MET A 18 -6.73 -10.37 -3.55
C MET A 18 -7.32 -10.47 -2.14
N ALA A 19 -6.61 -11.12 -1.20
CA ALA A 19 -7.01 -11.17 0.20
C ALA A 19 -7.15 -9.77 0.82
N ARG A 20 -6.21 -8.85 0.51
CA ARG A 20 -6.28 -7.47 0.99
C ARG A 20 -7.39 -6.66 0.33
N LEU A 21 -7.71 -6.92 -0.95
CA LEU A 21 -8.87 -6.33 -1.61
C LEU A 21 -10.15 -6.73 -0.86
N ASN A 22 -10.34 -8.02 -0.58
CA ASN A 22 -11.50 -8.50 0.17
C ASN A 22 -11.59 -7.94 1.59
N SER A 23 -10.46 -7.78 2.29
CA SER A 23 -10.43 -7.08 3.59
C SER A 23 -10.86 -5.63 3.48
N SER A 24 -10.52 -4.95 2.38
CA SER A 24 -10.98 -3.57 2.12
C SER A 24 -12.45 -3.53 1.73
N CYS A 25 -12.93 -4.51 0.96
CA CYS A 25 -14.33 -4.65 0.58
C CYS A 25 -15.22 -4.80 1.81
N ASP A 26 -14.84 -5.69 2.73
CA ASP A 26 -15.53 -5.91 4.01
C ASP A 26 -15.71 -4.60 4.80
N ARG A 27 -14.64 -3.81 4.92
CA ARG A 27 -14.67 -2.50 5.63
C ARG A 27 -15.60 -1.47 4.99
N LEU A 28 -15.84 -1.58 3.69
CA LEU A 28 -16.63 -0.65 2.87
C LEU A 28 -18.02 -1.21 2.48
N CYS A 29 -18.45 -2.33 3.08
CA CYS A 29 -19.71 -2.98 2.75
C CYS A 29 -19.82 -3.40 1.27
N ILE A 30 -18.69 -3.67 0.62
CA ILE A 30 -18.62 -4.19 -0.74
C ILE A 30 -18.62 -5.73 -0.67
N PRO A 31 -19.41 -6.43 -1.50
CA PRO A 31 -19.37 -7.90 -1.56
C PRO A 31 -17.96 -8.43 -1.83
N LYS A 32 -17.62 -9.54 -1.19
CA LYS A 32 -16.34 -10.22 -1.44
C LYS A 32 -16.32 -10.78 -2.86
N ILE A 33 -15.15 -10.73 -3.47
CA ILE A 33 -14.89 -11.30 -4.79
C ILE A 33 -14.19 -12.65 -4.58
N ASP A 34 -14.49 -13.62 -5.45
CA ASP A 34 -13.69 -14.84 -5.53
C ASP A 34 -12.25 -14.47 -5.91
N GLU A 35 -11.33 -14.65 -4.95
CA GLU A 35 -9.91 -14.30 -5.08
C GLU A 35 -9.26 -15.06 -6.23
N LYS A 36 -9.61 -16.33 -6.44
CA LYS A 36 -9.04 -17.16 -7.51
C LYS A 36 -9.57 -16.78 -8.87
N PHE A 37 -10.82 -16.36 -8.95
CA PHE A 37 -11.37 -15.81 -10.18
C PHE A 37 -10.64 -14.52 -10.58
N LEU A 38 -10.50 -13.55 -9.66
CA LEU A 38 -9.86 -12.28 -9.98
C LEU A 38 -8.36 -12.42 -10.27
N GLU A 39 -7.66 -13.31 -9.55
CA GLU A 39 -6.25 -13.66 -9.83
C GLU A 39 -6.10 -14.14 -11.28
N LYS A 40 -6.92 -15.11 -11.72
CA LYS A 40 -6.91 -15.62 -13.10
C LYS A 40 -7.29 -14.56 -14.14
N ALA A 41 -8.26 -13.69 -13.82
CA ALA A 41 -8.65 -12.61 -14.71
C ALA A 41 -7.49 -11.61 -14.93
N ILE A 42 -6.76 -11.29 -13.86
CA ILE A 42 -5.56 -10.44 -13.93
C ILE A 42 -4.44 -11.12 -14.73
N GLU A 43 -4.19 -12.41 -14.51
CA GLU A 43 -3.22 -13.18 -15.31
C GLU A 43 -3.58 -13.14 -16.80
N LYS A 44 -4.86 -13.31 -17.14
CA LYS A 44 -5.34 -13.24 -18.52
C LYS A 44 -5.15 -11.84 -19.11
N LEU A 45 -5.47 -10.78 -18.37
CA LEU A 45 -5.25 -9.39 -18.80
C LEU A 45 -3.76 -9.13 -19.07
N VAL A 46 -2.89 -9.52 -18.14
CA VAL A 46 -1.43 -9.36 -18.29
C VAL A 46 -0.90 -10.16 -19.48
N SER A 47 -1.47 -11.33 -19.77
CA SER A 47 -1.11 -12.12 -20.95
C SER A 47 -1.52 -11.45 -22.26
N ILE A 48 -2.65 -10.73 -22.28
CA ILE A 48 -3.12 -9.98 -23.45
C ILE A 48 -2.23 -8.74 -23.66
N ASP A 49 -1.96 -8.00 -22.58
CA ASP A 49 -1.18 -6.75 -22.60
C ASP A 49 0.32 -6.97 -22.38
N ARG A 50 0.83 -8.17 -22.68
CA ARG A 50 2.21 -8.57 -22.37
C ARG A 50 3.30 -7.68 -23.00
N ASP A 51 2.97 -7.00 -24.09
CA ASP A 51 3.88 -6.13 -24.84
C ASP A 51 4.03 -4.76 -24.15
N TRP A 52 3.10 -4.39 -23.26
CA TRP A 52 3.22 -3.21 -22.40
C TRP A 52 4.17 -3.42 -21.22
N ILE A 53 4.60 -4.65 -20.95
CA ILE A 53 5.55 -4.93 -19.88
C ILE A 53 6.95 -4.51 -20.34
N PRO A 54 7.55 -3.46 -19.73
CA PRO A 54 8.81 -2.93 -20.23
C PRO A 54 9.96 -3.92 -20.04
N HIS A 55 10.99 -3.75 -20.87
CA HIS A 55 12.14 -4.65 -20.92
C HIS A 55 13.32 -4.18 -20.07
N ALA A 56 13.36 -2.90 -19.70
CA ALA A 56 14.47 -2.33 -18.96
C ALA A 56 14.51 -2.87 -17.52
N GLU A 57 15.72 -3.01 -16.98
CA GLU A 57 15.90 -3.41 -15.58
C GLU A 57 15.22 -2.43 -14.63
N GLY A 58 14.67 -2.93 -13.52
CA GLY A 58 13.97 -2.12 -12.53
C GLY A 58 12.59 -1.60 -12.97
N THR A 59 12.10 -1.98 -14.14
CA THR A 59 10.78 -1.56 -14.64
C THR A 59 9.71 -2.64 -14.44
N SER A 60 8.44 -2.25 -14.51
CA SER A 60 7.32 -3.17 -14.36
C SER A 60 6.06 -2.68 -15.06
N LEU A 61 5.09 -3.57 -15.26
CA LEU A 61 3.71 -3.19 -15.55
C LEU A 61 2.93 -3.14 -14.25
N TYR A 62 2.55 -1.96 -13.81
CA TYR A 62 1.76 -1.76 -12.61
C TYR A 62 0.29 -2.09 -12.87
N LEU A 63 -0.33 -2.88 -11.97
CA LEU A 63 -1.70 -3.35 -12.08
C LEU A 63 -2.54 -2.67 -10.99
N ARG A 64 -3.68 -2.09 -11.38
CA ARG A 64 -4.57 -1.36 -10.47
C ARG A 64 -6.00 -1.93 -10.54
N PRO A 65 -6.30 -2.98 -9.77
CA PRO A 65 -7.67 -3.35 -9.47
C PRO A 65 -8.32 -2.29 -8.57
N PHE A 66 -9.56 -1.89 -8.85
CA PHE A 66 -10.34 -0.99 -7.99
C PHE A 66 -11.84 -1.18 -8.21
N ILE A 67 -12.62 -0.83 -7.18
CA ILE A 67 -14.09 -0.96 -7.18
C ILE A 67 -14.71 0.40 -6.86
N ILE A 68 -15.76 0.77 -7.58
CA ILE A 68 -16.56 1.97 -7.31
C ILE A 68 -18.05 1.62 -7.22
N GLY A 69 -18.77 2.29 -6.31
CA GLY A 69 -20.22 2.31 -6.31
C GLY A 69 -20.75 3.28 -7.35
N VAL A 70 -21.82 2.90 -8.06
CA VAL A 70 -22.36 3.65 -9.20
C VAL A 70 -23.88 3.82 -9.13
N ASP A 71 -24.45 3.74 -7.92
CA ASP A 71 -25.89 3.95 -7.73
C ASP A 71 -26.29 5.38 -8.14
N PRO A 72 -27.40 5.54 -8.90
CA PRO A 72 -27.91 6.85 -9.29
C PRO A 72 -28.72 7.48 -8.14
N HIS A 73 -28.14 7.59 -6.95
CA HIS A 73 -28.82 8.07 -5.75
C HIS A 73 -27.88 8.91 -4.86
N ILE A 74 -28.43 9.91 -4.17
CA ILE A 74 -27.66 10.88 -3.36
C ILE A 74 -27.51 10.41 -1.90
N GLY A 75 -28.48 9.68 -1.36
CA GLY A 75 -28.49 9.24 0.04
C GLY A 75 -27.34 8.31 0.40
N VAL A 76 -26.80 8.47 1.61
CA VAL A 76 -25.66 7.68 2.12
C VAL A 76 -26.13 6.30 2.57
N HIS A 77 -25.77 5.27 1.81
CA HIS A 77 -25.99 3.86 2.13
C HIS A 77 -24.96 2.99 1.39
N PRO A 78 -24.74 1.73 1.81
CA PRO A 78 -23.93 0.78 1.04
C PRO A 78 -24.42 0.67 -0.40
N ALA A 79 -23.50 0.70 -1.35
CA ALA A 79 -23.82 0.66 -2.76
C ALA A 79 -24.46 -0.68 -3.17
N ARG A 80 -25.45 -0.62 -4.06
CA ARG A 80 -26.11 -1.79 -4.65
C ARG A 80 -25.56 -2.13 -6.03
N HIS A 81 -25.14 -1.12 -6.78
CA HIS A 81 -24.49 -1.28 -8.08
C HIS A 81 -23.02 -0.91 -7.96
N LEU A 82 -22.16 -1.85 -8.33
CA LEU A 82 -20.70 -1.74 -8.21
C LEU A 82 -20.05 -2.11 -9.53
N LEU A 83 -18.94 -1.46 -9.85
CA LEU A 83 -18.08 -1.81 -10.97
C LEU A 83 -16.69 -2.15 -10.45
N LEU A 84 -16.18 -3.31 -10.83
CA LEU A 84 -14.80 -3.73 -10.64
C LEU A 84 -14.03 -3.48 -11.93
N PHE A 85 -12.95 -2.71 -11.84
CA PHE A 85 -12.05 -2.44 -12.94
C PHE A 85 -10.65 -2.96 -12.62
N VAL A 86 -9.89 -3.28 -13.66
CA VAL A 86 -8.44 -3.48 -13.59
C VAL A 86 -7.81 -2.69 -14.73
N ILE A 87 -6.93 -1.76 -14.40
CA ILE A 87 -6.13 -1.02 -15.39
C ILE A 87 -4.64 -1.32 -15.23
N CYS A 88 -3.91 -1.21 -16.33
CA CYS A 88 -2.47 -1.45 -16.42
C CYS A 88 -1.74 -0.14 -16.72
N SER A 89 -0.54 0.08 -16.15
CA SER A 89 0.31 1.21 -16.48
C SER A 89 1.79 0.82 -16.43
N PRO A 90 2.57 1.02 -17.50
CA PRO A 90 4.02 0.86 -17.45
C PRO A 90 4.64 1.79 -16.39
N SER A 91 5.54 1.26 -15.57
CA SER A 91 6.18 2.00 -14.48
C SER A 91 7.70 1.82 -14.53
N GLY A 92 8.40 2.95 -14.48
CA GLY A 92 9.84 3.01 -14.23
C GLY A 92 10.18 3.05 -12.74
N ALA A 93 11.42 3.44 -12.44
CA ALA A 93 11.86 3.69 -11.06
C ALA A 93 11.00 4.79 -10.41
N TYR A 94 10.64 4.57 -9.13
CA TYR A 94 9.62 5.36 -8.45
C TYR A 94 10.08 6.75 -8.00
N TYR A 95 11.37 6.91 -7.68
CA TYR A 95 11.96 8.18 -7.26
C TYR A 95 12.99 8.67 -8.28
N PRO A 96 13.00 9.97 -8.64
CA PRO A 96 14.07 10.57 -9.42
C PRO A 96 15.45 10.31 -8.83
N GLU A 97 15.52 10.26 -7.49
CA GLU A 97 16.72 9.99 -6.72
C GLU A 97 16.99 8.48 -6.53
N GLY A 98 16.16 7.60 -7.06
CA GLY A 98 16.34 6.15 -6.98
C GLY A 98 16.30 5.62 -5.54
N LEU A 99 17.42 5.03 -5.09
CA LEU A 99 17.59 4.47 -3.75
C LEU A 99 18.14 5.49 -2.73
N ASN A 100 18.28 6.76 -3.11
CA ASN A 100 18.84 7.77 -2.23
C ASN A 100 17.92 8.08 -1.04
N PRO A 101 18.49 8.42 0.14
CA PRO A 101 17.73 8.88 1.28
C PRO A 101 16.91 10.14 0.96
N VAL A 102 15.72 10.24 1.55
CA VAL A 102 14.81 11.36 1.38
C VAL A 102 14.52 12.03 2.72
N LYS A 103 14.21 13.34 2.70
CA LYS A 103 13.80 14.07 3.90
C LYS A 103 12.35 13.73 4.23
N ILE A 104 12.10 13.38 5.49
CA ILE A 104 10.77 13.02 5.98
C ILE A 104 10.29 14.04 7.02
N TYR A 105 9.11 14.60 6.80
CA TYR A 105 8.47 15.55 7.72
C TYR A 105 7.65 14.80 8.76
N VAL A 106 7.90 15.02 10.05
CA VAL A 106 7.07 14.42 11.11
C VAL A 106 5.78 15.22 11.25
N GLU A 107 4.65 14.61 10.92
CA GLU A 107 3.36 15.29 10.91
C GLU A 107 2.71 15.31 12.31
N THR A 108 2.46 16.52 12.81
CA THR A 108 1.90 16.77 14.16
C THR A 108 0.46 17.29 14.13
N ASN A 109 0.00 17.85 13.01
CA ASN A 109 -1.30 18.51 12.86
C ASN A 109 -2.35 17.55 12.30
N TYR A 110 -2.03 16.81 11.25
CA TYR A 110 -2.97 15.93 10.54
C TYR A 110 -2.82 14.46 10.94
N VAL A 111 -3.92 13.70 10.90
CA VAL A 111 -3.93 12.26 11.15
C VAL A 111 -4.24 11.54 9.85
N ARG A 112 -3.46 10.51 9.52
CA ARG A 112 -3.76 9.62 8.39
C ARG A 112 -4.96 8.71 8.67
N ALA A 113 -4.94 8.06 9.83
CA ALA A 113 -5.99 7.16 10.29
C ALA A 113 -5.99 7.00 11.81
N VAL A 114 -7.12 6.50 12.34
CA VAL A 114 -7.29 6.12 13.74
C VAL A 114 -7.76 4.67 13.84
N ARG A 115 -7.50 4.01 14.97
CA ARG A 115 -8.06 2.67 15.25
C ARG A 115 -9.60 2.74 15.22
N GLY A 116 -10.24 1.72 14.65
CA GLY A 116 -11.68 1.74 14.33
C GLY A 116 -12.04 2.47 13.03
N GLY A 117 -11.12 3.26 12.47
CA GLY A 117 -11.26 3.91 11.17
C GLY A 117 -11.04 2.96 9.98
N MET A 118 -10.55 3.52 8.87
CA MET A 118 -10.28 2.79 7.63
C MET A 118 -8.79 2.60 7.35
N GLY A 119 -7.90 2.90 8.31
CA GLY A 119 -6.45 2.93 8.09
C GLY A 119 -5.84 1.61 7.59
N PHE A 120 -6.42 0.48 7.99
CA PHE A 120 -6.02 -0.85 7.56
C PHE A 120 -6.57 -1.28 6.19
N ALA A 121 -7.54 -0.53 5.64
CA ALA A 121 -8.15 -0.81 4.34
C ALA A 121 -7.53 0.10 3.26
N LYS A 122 -7.37 -0.41 2.03
CA LYS A 122 -6.79 0.37 0.93
C LYS A 122 -7.90 1.13 0.18
N THR A 123 -8.36 2.23 0.78
CA THR A 123 -9.49 3.03 0.27
C THR A 123 -9.02 4.41 -0.19
N ALA A 124 -9.72 5.02 -1.15
CA ALA A 124 -9.40 6.36 -1.66
C ALA A 124 -9.49 7.45 -0.59
N GLY A 125 -10.40 7.31 0.38
CA GLY A 125 -10.59 8.29 1.46
C GLY A 125 -9.33 8.50 2.30
N ASN A 126 -8.55 7.44 2.56
CA ASN A 126 -7.29 7.56 3.29
C ASN A 126 -6.24 8.40 2.53
N TYR A 127 -6.23 8.32 1.19
CA TYR A 127 -5.32 9.14 0.37
C TYR A 127 -5.81 10.58 0.31
N ALA A 128 -7.11 10.80 0.09
CA ALA A 128 -7.69 12.14 0.08
C ALA A 128 -7.42 12.91 1.38
N ALA A 129 -7.56 12.24 2.53
CA ALA A 129 -7.26 12.81 3.85
C ALA A 129 -5.77 13.16 4.03
N SER A 130 -4.86 12.49 3.32
CA SER A 130 -3.42 12.68 3.45
C SER A 130 -2.86 13.85 2.63
N LEU A 131 -3.58 14.31 1.59
CA LEU A 131 -3.06 15.26 0.61
C LEU A 131 -2.62 16.58 1.22
N LYS A 132 -3.37 17.10 2.20
CA LYS A 132 -3.07 18.40 2.81
C LYS A 132 -1.74 18.41 3.58
N ALA A 133 -1.45 17.34 4.32
CA ALA A 133 -0.18 17.18 5.02
C ALA A 133 0.99 17.09 4.04
N GLN A 134 0.83 16.32 2.95
CA GLN A 134 1.85 16.18 1.93
C GLN A 134 2.14 17.52 1.23
N ASP A 135 1.11 18.30 0.87
CA ASP A 135 1.25 19.66 0.32
C ASP A 135 2.02 20.61 1.26
N GLU A 136 1.82 20.51 2.57
CA GLU A 136 2.54 21.32 3.56
C GLU A 136 3.99 20.88 3.79
N ALA A 137 4.25 19.57 3.73
CA ALA A 137 5.59 19.01 3.81
C ALA A 137 6.43 19.41 2.57
N GLU A 138 5.83 19.33 1.37
CA GLU A 138 6.50 19.72 0.12
C GLU A 138 6.86 21.21 0.09
N LYS A 139 6.02 22.09 0.64
CA LYS A 139 6.32 23.53 0.80
C LYS A 139 7.52 23.82 1.71
N GLN A 140 7.96 22.83 2.48
CA GLN A 140 9.10 22.90 3.38
C GLN A 140 10.28 22.02 2.89
N ASP A 141 10.27 21.63 1.61
CA ASP A 141 11.30 20.80 0.97
C ASP A 141 11.45 19.39 1.57
N TYR A 142 10.38 18.84 2.16
CA TYR A 142 10.31 17.43 2.54
C TYR A 142 9.66 16.59 1.45
N THR A 143 10.17 15.38 1.24
CA THR A 143 9.70 14.49 0.17
C THR A 143 8.44 13.72 0.58
N GLN A 144 8.32 13.37 1.85
CA GLN A 144 7.22 12.56 2.38
C GLN A 144 6.92 12.93 3.84
N VAL A 145 5.75 12.53 4.29
CA VAL A 145 5.28 12.68 5.68
C VAL A 145 5.52 11.39 6.49
N LEU A 146 6.06 11.48 7.70
CA LEU A 146 5.99 10.43 8.72
C LEU A 146 4.72 10.62 9.54
N TRP A 147 3.84 9.62 9.50
CA TRP A 147 2.59 9.62 10.24
C TRP A 147 2.79 9.10 11.65
N LEU A 148 2.29 9.88 12.62
CA LEU A 148 2.14 9.45 14.00
C LEU A 148 0.72 8.93 14.26
N ASP A 149 0.57 8.12 15.30
CA ASP A 149 -0.70 7.57 15.72
C ASP A 149 -1.72 8.68 16.00
N GLY A 150 -2.96 8.46 15.60
CA GLY A 150 -3.97 9.50 15.64
C GLY A 150 -4.51 9.87 17.03
N VAL A 151 -4.04 9.22 18.11
CA VAL A 151 -4.56 9.44 19.47
C VAL A 151 -3.53 10.15 20.33
N GLU A 152 -2.38 9.52 20.54
CA GLU A 152 -1.29 10.01 21.40
C GLU A 152 -0.32 10.92 20.63
N ARG A 153 -0.37 10.94 19.29
CA ARG A 153 0.53 11.72 18.42
C ARG A 153 2.00 11.48 18.76
N LYS A 154 2.34 10.23 19.09
CA LYS A 154 3.65 9.86 19.62
C LYS A 154 4.26 8.66 18.90
N TYR A 155 3.44 7.69 18.52
CA TYR A 155 3.94 6.45 17.95
C TYR A 155 3.94 6.49 16.44
N ILE A 156 5.03 6.04 15.84
CA ILE A 156 5.23 6.00 14.39
C ILE A 156 4.31 4.93 13.78
N GLU A 157 3.66 5.26 12.66
CA GLU A 157 2.81 4.35 11.89
C GLU A 157 3.34 4.07 10.48
N GLU A 158 3.44 5.09 9.62
CA GLU A 158 3.77 4.95 8.19
C GLU A 158 4.56 6.16 7.67
N VAL A 159 5.21 6.01 6.50
CA VAL A 159 5.83 7.11 5.75
C VAL A 159 5.08 7.30 4.44
N GLY A 160 4.37 8.41 4.29
CA GLY A 160 3.54 8.70 3.13
C GLY A 160 2.47 7.63 2.97
N THR A 161 2.62 6.82 1.92
CA THR A 161 1.75 5.66 1.63
C THR A 161 2.48 4.32 1.75
N MET A 162 3.57 4.29 2.51
CA MET A 162 4.46 3.13 2.69
C MET A 162 4.57 2.75 4.17
N ASN A 163 4.71 1.45 4.44
CA ASN A 163 5.12 1.00 5.76
C ASN A 163 6.58 1.39 6.02
N VAL A 164 6.96 1.50 7.29
CA VAL A 164 8.31 1.89 7.71
C VAL A 164 8.99 0.78 8.52
N PHE A 165 10.31 0.70 8.39
CA PHE A 165 11.18 -0.18 9.14
C PHE A 165 12.36 0.62 9.71
N PHE A 166 12.80 0.24 10.90
CA PHE A 166 13.96 0.82 11.58
C PHE A 166 14.95 -0.29 11.88
N LYS A 167 16.22 -0.10 11.54
CA LYS A 167 17.32 -0.95 12.03
C LYS A 167 17.91 -0.25 13.25
N ILE A 168 17.68 -0.81 14.43
CA ILE A 168 18.19 -0.29 15.71
C ILE A 168 19.08 -1.38 16.27
N ASP A 169 20.39 -1.10 16.33
CA ASP A 169 21.42 -2.09 16.63
C ASP A 169 21.23 -3.36 15.77
N ASP A 170 21.16 -4.53 16.40
CA ASP A 170 20.98 -5.82 15.72
C ASP A 170 19.52 -6.16 15.39
N GLU A 171 18.56 -5.29 15.68
CA GLU A 171 17.13 -5.55 15.52
C GLU A 171 16.49 -4.71 14.39
N VAL A 172 15.65 -5.35 13.57
CA VAL A 172 14.74 -4.64 12.67
C VAL A 172 13.37 -4.52 13.31
N VAL A 173 12.89 -3.29 13.47
CA VAL A 173 11.63 -2.97 14.13
C VAL A 173 10.70 -2.32 13.13
N THR A 174 9.43 -2.73 13.11
CA THR A 174 8.37 -2.06 12.34
C THR A 174 7.12 -1.88 13.22
N PRO A 175 6.32 -0.82 13.01
CA PRO A 175 5.07 -0.64 13.72
C PRO A 175 4.15 -1.87 13.65
N ALA A 176 3.58 -2.27 14.79
CA ALA A 176 2.64 -3.40 14.87
C ALA A 176 1.29 -3.07 14.20
N LEU A 177 0.66 -4.06 13.57
CA LEU A 177 -0.64 -3.89 12.92
C LEU A 177 -1.77 -3.85 13.96
N GLN A 178 -2.14 -2.63 14.38
CA GLN A 178 -3.16 -2.39 15.43
C GLN A 178 -4.47 -1.79 14.89
N GLY A 179 -4.70 -1.89 13.57
CA GLY A 179 -5.93 -1.46 12.89
C GLY A 179 -5.87 -0.06 12.24
N SER A 180 -4.91 0.77 12.62
CA SER A 180 -4.66 2.07 11.97
C SER A 180 -3.58 2.02 10.89
N ILE A 181 -2.89 0.89 10.70
CA ILE A 181 -1.78 0.73 9.74
C ILE A 181 -2.21 -0.19 8.60
N LEU A 182 -1.86 0.14 7.36
CA LEU A 182 -2.14 -0.69 6.20
C LEU A 182 -1.24 -1.94 6.21
N PRO A 183 -1.79 -3.18 6.18
CA PRO A 183 -0.98 -4.40 6.07
C PRO A 183 -0.37 -4.51 4.66
N GLY A 184 0.82 -3.96 4.48
CA GLY A 184 1.53 -3.98 3.20
C GLY A 184 2.06 -5.36 2.84
N VAL A 185 1.88 -5.75 1.57
CA VAL A 185 2.45 -7.00 1.03
C VAL A 185 3.99 -6.94 1.04
N THR A 186 4.58 -5.78 0.73
CA THR A 186 6.03 -5.57 0.83
C THR A 186 6.51 -5.68 2.28
N ARG A 187 5.79 -5.09 3.24
CA ARG A 187 6.08 -5.22 4.68
C ARG A 187 6.09 -6.69 5.11
N MET A 188 5.03 -7.43 4.79
CA MET A 188 4.94 -8.87 5.09
C MET A 188 6.13 -9.62 4.49
N SER A 189 6.43 -9.38 3.21
CA SER A 189 7.53 -10.07 2.51
C SER A 189 8.90 -9.72 3.08
N ALA A 190 9.12 -8.47 3.49
CA ALA A 190 10.35 -8.05 4.14
C ALA A 190 10.55 -8.74 5.49
N ILE A 191 9.49 -8.84 6.31
CA ILE A 191 9.53 -9.59 7.57
C ILE A 191 9.85 -11.07 7.33
N ASP A 192 9.19 -11.70 6.34
CA ASP A 192 9.42 -13.10 5.98
C ASP A 192 10.89 -13.34 5.57
N LEU A 193 11.48 -12.43 4.77
CA LEU A 193 12.87 -12.50 4.34
C LEU A 193 13.86 -12.26 5.49
N LEU A 194 13.64 -11.24 6.31
CA LEU A 194 14.53 -10.95 7.44
C LEU A 194 14.58 -12.11 8.44
N LYS A 195 13.43 -12.76 8.69
CA LYS A 195 13.36 -13.97 9.52
C LYS A 195 14.11 -15.14 8.90
N SER A 196 14.03 -15.34 7.58
CA SER A 196 14.77 -16.42 6.90
C SER A 196 16.28 -16.21 6.93
N TRP A 197 16.73 -14.96 7.07
CA TRP A 197 18.13 -14.59 7.29
C TRP A 197 18.55 -14.65 8.77
N ASN A 198 17.71 -15.18 9.66
CA ASN A 198 17.93 -15.24 11.11
C ASN A 198 18.16 -13.86 11.76
N MET A 199 17.61 -12.78 11.18
CA MET A 199 17.65 -11.46 11.80
C MET A 199 16.57 -11.33 12.88
N LYS A 200 16.88 -10.61 13.95
CA LYS A 200 15.89 -10.26 14.98
C LYS A 200 14.91 -9.24 14.40
N VAL A 201 13.63 -9.61 14.34
CA VAL A 201 12.54 -8.75 13.84
C VAL A 201 11.45 -8.60 14.88
N SER A 202 11.04 -7.37 15.19
CA SER A 202 9.88 -7.12 16.05
C SER A 202 8.83 -6.22 15.41
N GLU A 203 7.57 -6.56 15.69
CA GLU A 203 6.41 -5.78 15.34
C GLU A 203 5.86 -5.17 16.64
N ARG A 204 6.18 -3.90 16.90
CA ARG A 204 5.81 -3.22 18.16
C ARG A 204 5.55 -1.74 17.94
N ARG A 205 5.00 -1.05 18.95
CA ARG A 205 4.92 0.42 18.91
C ARG A 205 6.33 1.01 19.00
N ILE A 206 6.56 2.09 18.26
CA ILE A 206 7.83 2.83 18.21
C ILE A 206 7.49 4.29 18.50
N SER A 207 8.04 4.85 19.56
CA SER A 207 7.90 6.27 19.89
C SER A 207 8.79 7.11 18.96
N ILE A 208 8.38 8.34 18.67
CA ILE A 208 9.23 9.32 17.97
C ILE A 208 10.39 9.84 18.85
N GLN A 209 10.25 9.74 20.18
CA GLN A 209 11.31 9.97 21.18
C GLN A 209 12.15 8.71 21.39
#